data_AF-A0AA42AS91-F1
#
_entry.id   AF-A0AA42AS91-F1
#
_cell.length_a   1.000
_cell.length_b   1.000
_cell.length_c   1.000
_cell.angle_alpha   90.00
_cell.angle_beta   90.00
_cell.angle_gamma   90.00
#
_symmetry.space_group_name_H-M   'P 1'
#
loop_
_entity.id
_entity.type
_entity.pdbx_description
1 polymer ?
#
loop_
_entity_poly.entity_id
_entity_poly.type
_entity_poly.pdbx_seq_one_letter_code
_entity_poly.pdbx_strand_id
1 'polypeptide(L)'
;MSFHDRELCPDRIVTDAGAGFAMGAIGGGFFHFLKGLYNSPKGERFIGGAQAVRLSGPRVAGSFAVWGGLFSAFDCTSAYFRHKE
;
A
#
# COMPACT_ATOMS: atom_id res chain seq x y z
N MET A 1 18.13 10.93 -10.77
CA MET A 1 16.88 11.66 -10.50
C MET A 1 16.46 12.30 -11.81
N SER A 2 15.62 11.62 -12.59
CA SER A 2 14.97 12.18 -13.79
C SER A 2 13.59 11.54 -13.84
N PHE A 3 12.58 12.25 -13.32
CA PHE A 3 11.21 11.79 -13.07
C PHE A 3 10.20 12.58 -13.92
N HIS A 4 10.46 12.80 -15.22
CA HIS A 4 9.56 13.66 -16.00
C HIS A 4 9.41 13.44 -17.52
N ASP A 5 9.75 12.30 -18.10
CA ASP A 5 9.51 12.11 -19.53
C ASP A 5 9.01 10.68 -19.84
N ARG A 6 7.67 10.54 -19.93
CA ARG A 6 6.93 9.44 -20.58
C ARG A 6 6.88 8.06 -19.90
N GLU A 7 6.36 7.96 -18.67
CA GLU A 7 5.77 6.68 -18.26
C GLU A 7 4.35 6.59 -18.82
N LEU A 8 4.05 5.54 -19.59
CA LEU A 8 2.69 5.28 -20.06
C LEU A 8 1.75 5.19 -18.85
N CYS A 9 0.51 5.68 -19.00
CA CYS A 9 -0.54 5.57 -17.99
C CYS A 9 -0.56 4.22 -17.23
N PRO A 10 -0.44 3.04 -17.89
CA PRO A 10 -0.30 1.75 -17.21
C PRO A 10 0.91 1.62 -16.27
N ASP A 11 2.10 2.09 -16.63
CA ASP A 11 3.31 1.95 -15.80
C ASP A 11 3.21 2.79 -14.52
N ARG A 12 2.68 4.01 -14.64
CA ARG A 12 2.50 4.93 -13.49
C ARG A 12 1.52 4.38 -12.46
N ILE A 13 0.40 3.81 -12.92
CA ILE A 13 -0.62 3.19 -12.05
C ILE A 13 -0.02 2.01 -11.26
N VAL A 14 0.81 1.19 -11.90
CA VAL A 14 1.46 0.04 -11.25
C VAL A 14 2.49 0.51 -10.22
N THR A 15 3.28 1.54 -10.55
CA THR A 15 4.25 2.14 -9.63
C THR A 15 3.56 2.77 -8.41
N ASP A 16 2.48 3.51 -8.60
CA ASP A 16 1.73 4.14 -7.50
C ASP A 16 0.99 3.11 -6.63
N ALA A 17 0.40 2.07 -7.25
CA ALA A 17 -0.20 0.96 -6.53
C ALA A 17 0.86 0.20 -5.70
N GLY A 18 2.04 -0.03 -6.27
CA GLY A 18 3.17 -0.67 -5.58
C GLY A 18 3.69 0.16 -4.41
N ALA A 19 3.84 1.48 -4.59
CA ALA A 19 4.22 2.40 -3.53
C ALA A 19 3.16 2.45 -2.41
N GLY A 20 1.87 2.47 -2.78
CA GLY A 20 0.75 2.34 -1.85
C GLY A 20 0.79 1.04 -1.05
N PHE A 21 1.02 -0.08 -1.74
CA PHE A 21 1.18 -1.38 -1.09
C PHE A 21 2.33 -1.39 -0.08
N ALA A 22 3.51 -0.88 -0.47
CA ALA A 22 4.67 -0.82 0.41
C ALA A 22 4.40 0.04 1.66
N MET A 23 3.80 1.22 1.49
CA MET A 23 3.40 2.08 2.61
C MET A 23 2.43 1.36 3.55
N GLY A 24 1.40 0.70 3.02
CA GLY A 24 0.41 -0.02 3.82
C GLY A 24 0.97 -1.29 4.48
N ALA A 25 1.91 -1.98 3.84
CA ALA A 25 2.57 -3.16 4.39
C ALA A 25 3.50 -2.79 5.55
N ILE A 26 4.31 -1.74 5.40
CA ILE A 26 5.24 -1.27 6.43
C ILE A 26 4.46 -0.64 7.59
N GLY A 27 3.56 0.31 7.31
CA GLY A 27 2.79 1.00 8.34
C GLY A 27 1.79 0.10 9.05
N GLY A 28 1.00 -0.66 8.28
CA GLY A 28 0.02 -1.61 8.81
C GLY A 28 0.66 -2.80 9.53
N GLY A 29 1.78 -3.29 9.01
CA GLY A 29 2.58 -4.33 9.66
C GLY A 29 3.16 -3.85 11.00
N PHE A 30 3.80 -2.68 11.04
CA PHE A 30 4.37 -2.14 12.27
C PHE A 30 3.29 -1.89 13.34
N PHE A 31 2.17 -1.27 12.95
CA PHE A 31 1.07 -0.99 13.88
C PHE A 31 0.42 -2.29 14.42
N HIS A 32 0.16 -3.27 13.56
CA HIS A 32 -0.44 -4.54 14.00
C HIS A 32 0.55 -5.43 14.76
N PHE A 33 1.85 -5.32 14.50
CA PHE A 33 2.88 -6.00 15.27
C PHE A 33 2.91 -5.50 16.71
N LEU A 34 2.97 -4.18 16.90
CA LEU A 34 2.93 -3.56 18.23
C LEU A 34 1.62 -3.89 18.94
N LYS A 35 0.48 -3.77 18.24
CA LYS A 35 -0.82 -4.12 18.82
C LYS A 35 -0.89 -5.60 19.23
N GLY A 36 -0.35 -6.52 18.41
CA GLY A 36 -0.29 -7.95 18.71
C GLY A 36 0.64 -8.27 19.88
N LEU A 37 1.77 -7.58 20.01
CA LEU A 37 2.68 -7.68 21.15
C LEU A 37 2.03 -7.24 22.47
N TYR A 38 1.27 -6.13 22.45
CA TYR A 38 0.61 -5.59 23.64
C TYR A 38 -0.63 -6.39 24.06
N ASN A 39 -1.39 -6.93 23.10
CA ASN A 39 -2.62 -7.65 23.37
C ASN A 39 -2.41 -9.16 23.65
N SER A 40 -1.18 -9.68 23.49
CA SER A 40 -0.90 -11.11 23.67
C SER A 40 -0.52 -11.49 25.11
N PRO A 41 -0.93 -12.68 25.58
CA PRO A 41 -0.59 -13.20 26.90
C PRO A 41 0.93 -13.34 27.09
N LYS A 42 1.40 -13.23 28.34
CA LYS A 42 2.83 -13.33 28.69
C LYS A 42 3.38 -14.69 28.23
N GLY A 43 4.38 -14.69 27.35
CA GLY A 43 5.01 -15.89 26.76
C GLY A 43 4.88 -15.98 25.25
N GLU A 44 3.75 -15.53 24.68
CA GLU A 44 3.41 -15.70 23.25
C GLU A 44 3.43 -14.38 22.47
N ARG A 45 4.02 -13.31 23.04
CA ARG A 45 3.92 -11.95 22.51
C ARG A 45 4.50 -11.79 21.10
N PHE A 46 5.62 -12.48 20.83
CA PHE A 46 6.23 -12.48 19.50
C PHE A 46 5.39 -13.25 18.48
N ILE A 47 4.82 -14.39 18.88
CA ILE A 47 3.99 -15.23 18.02
C ILE A 47 2.65 -14.54 17.72
N GLY A 48 1.99 -13.96 18.73
CA GLY A 48 0.77 -13.18 18.56
C GLY A 48 0.98 -11.87 17.79
N GLY A 49 2.13 -11.21 17.97
CA GLY A 49 2.58 -10.10 17.13
C GLY A 49 2.72 -10.50 15.65
N ALA A 50 3.44 -11.59 15.38
CA ALA A 50 3.64 -12.10 14.02
C ALA A 50 2.33 -12.56 13.36
N GLN A 51 1.44 -13.21 14.11
CA GLN A 51 0.11 -13.59 13.62
C GLN A 51 -0.75 -12.36 13.30
N ALA A 52 -0.74 -11.33 14.15
CA ALA A 52 -1.48 -10.09 13.91
C ALA A 52 -1.03 -9.38 12.62
N VAL A 53 0.27 -9.36 12.34
CA VAL A 53 0.83 -8.85 11.08
C VAL A 53 0.41 -9.71 9.89
N ARG A 54 0.47 -11.03 10.00
CA ARG A 54 0.11 -11.94 8.88
C ARG A 54 -1.37 -11.86 8.50
N LEU A 55 -2.25 -11.73 9.48
CA LEU A 55 -3.69 -11.62 9.25
C LEU A 55 -4.11 -10.24 8.73
N SER A 56 -3.44 -9.18 9.17
CA SER A 56 -3.91 -7.80 8.95
C SER A 56 -3.05 -7.01 7.97
N GLY A 57 -1.76 -7.34 7.86
CA GLY A 57 -0.78 -6.67 6.99
C GLY A 57 -1.18 -6.69 5.51
N PRO A 58 -1.49 -7.85 4.90
CA PRO A 58 -1.91 -7.92 3.49
C PRO A 58 -3.20 -7.14 3.23
N ARG A 59 -4.11 -7.08 4.21
CA ARG A 59 -5.39 -6.39 4.09
C ARG A 59 -5.20 -4.87 4.08
N VAL A 60 -4.37 -4.33 4.96
CA VAL A 60 -4.05 -2.89 4.99
C VAL A 60 -3.24 -2.51 3.76
N ALA A 61 -2.21 -3.28 3.39
CA ALA A 61 -1.41 -3.06 2.20
C ALA A 61 -2.27 -3.05 0.92
N GLY A 62 -3.19 -4.01 0.79
CA GLY A 62 -4.12 -4.07 -0.34
C GLY A 62 -5.03 -2.84 -0.44
N SER A 63 -5.59 -2.38 0.68
CA SER A 63 -6.43 -1.16 0.67
C SER A 63 -5.66 0.09 0.21
N PHE A 64 -4.41 0.26 0.64
CA PHE A 64 -3.57 1.38 0.20
C PHE A 64 -3.15 1.26 -1.27
N ALA A 65 -2.89 0.03 -1.74
CA ALA A 65 -2.57 -0.22 -3.15
C ALA A 65 -3.75 0.10 -4.08
N VAL A 66 -4.96 -0.32 -3.70
CA VAL A 66 -6.19 -0.02 -4.46
C VAL A 66 -6.45 1.48 -4.48
N TRP A 67 -6.26 2.17 -3.35
CA TRP A 67 -6.44 3.62 -3.28
C TRP A 67 -5.45 4.37 -4.18
N GLY A 68 -4.15 4.04 -4.11
CA GLY A 68 -3.12 4.64 -4.95
C GLY A 68 -3.32 4.35 -6.44
N GLY A 69 -3.60 3.09 -6.80
CA GLY A 69 -3.83 2.70 -8.18
C GLY A 69 -5.09 3.31 -8.79
N LEU A 70 -6.18 3.39 -8.02
CA LEU A 70 -7.43 3.99 -8.49
C LEU A 70 -7.30 5.51 -8.68
N PHE A 71 -6.61 6.20 -7.77
CA PHE A 71 -6.34 7.64 -7.91
C PHE A 71 -5.57 7.95 -9.19
N SER A 72 -4.48 7.21 -9.46
CA SER A 72 -3.67 7.41 -10.66
C SER A 72 -4.41 7.01 -11.94
N ALA A 73 -5.27 5.98 -11.89
CA ALA A 73 -6.11 5.59 -13.01
C ALA A 73 -7.14 6.67 -13.38
N PHE A 74 -7.77 7.31 -12.37
CA PHE A 74 -8.66 8.44 -12.59
C PHE A 74 -7.93 9.64 -13.18
N ASP A 75 -6.74 9.97 -12.68
CA ASP A 75 -5.95 11.10 -13.18
C ASP A 75 -5.56 10.90 -14.66
N CYS A 76 -5.04 9.71 -14.99
CA CYS A 76 -4.70 9.33 -16.37
C CYS A 76 -5.92 9.37 -17.30
N THR A 77 -7.06 8.85 -16.83
CA THR A 77 -8.32 8.88 -17.61
C THR A 77 -8.76 10.32 -17.86
N SER A 78 -8.67 11.19 -16.85
CA SER A 78 -9.05 12.60 -16.97
C SER A 78 -8.13 13.40 -17.90
N ALA A 79 -6.83 13.09 -17.91
CA ALA A 79 -5.86 13.68 -18.81
C ALA A 79 -6.13 13.26 -20.27
N TYR A 80 -6.40 11.96 -20.49
CA TYR A 80 -6.78 11.40 -21.78
C TYR A 80 -8.05 12.04 -22.35
N PHE A 81 -9.12 12.14 -21.54
CA PHE A 81 -10.37 12.79 -21.97
C PHE A 81 -10.22 14.27 -22.31
N ARG A 82 -9.22 14.96 -21.74
CA ARG A 82 -8.98 16.39 -21.97
C ARG A 82 -8.03 16.66 -23.13
N HIS A 83 -7.57 15.63 -23.85
CA HIS A 83 -6.51 15.73 -24.87
C HIS A 83 -5.29 16.51 -24.36
N LYS A 84 -5.01 16.38 -23.06
CA LYS A 84 -3.83 16.93 -22.42
C LYS A 84 -2.92 15.74 -22.10
N GLU A 85 -2.14 15.37 -23.09
CA GLU A 85 -0.95 14.54 -22.90
C GLU A 85 0.25 15.45 -22.62
#